data_AF-I6ZVI3-F1
#
_entry.id   AF-I6ZVI3-F1
#
_cell.length_a   1.000
_cell.length_b   1.000
_cell.length_c   1.000
_cell.angle_alpha   90.00
_cell.angle_beta   90.00
_cell.angle_gamma   90.00
#
_symmetry.space_group_name_H-M   'P 1'
#
loop_
_entity.id
_entity.type
_entity.pdbx_description
1 polymer ?
#
loop_
_entity_poly.entity_id
_entity_poly.type
_entity_poly.pdbx_seq_one_letter_code
_entity_poly.pdbx_strand_id
1 'polypeptide(L)'
;MLPGLQIFDLHEPSKCNVLKSIGTDFEDGSIKSLSDYYSPGCTAECNCHHLVVYLENALCRGVPVSYKDVSALVFHENAKVRKVSLMLHWKHFPEMPLPSFQHDPDHSIRAIYLKRKESLRVSSLVRQARDGNKDVREVALHQLMRFSEEEKYKMKILRAVCHGIHDRELSIRVFVSKAIGEFKGLPEVVAEKLLSKQITSPDDQELCGGLIYGIEDEYADVRRNTISSVYSLIAPGTASRAFDFVVDSLNDEDNDVRELCTLYLKKISMKYVLAIDKEIVRQICESLKEKSYKVKANILGLLGNLKYEDVEVFSILTSHMEVNVSSRDVFECIGRIVSKNRRLFLSNIDRFYKYTPMAQVEGSLEDKVYIARLTVLRELKKADPGIRISEVIESHFLFLDIMECTEPDGCGDGYIFFRDILCQFLEEPSGDKKEQDYRRLFGQMKKDSDHRYWFIYHIYKGMNELLHKKRDDILRKVPFLFANTNFDISLVNDTKLLIDHIKNLDFKLIRFIKYDVDVPSKVKVCSKMPIRFSARLTLEDDHRDVHLKVWSGDKQPIYFEAETVIDICILDDSNSIHCSIVKLFPGQDIQLSHAKTVWIEKKKPKKDLIPGIDRY
;
A
#
# COMPACT_ATOMS: atom_id res chain seq x y z
N MET A 1 -21.65 -2.66 49.74
CA MET A 1 -21.80 -1.19 49.74
C MET A 1 -21.02 -0.66 48.55
N LEU A 2 -21.71 -0.05 47.58
CA LEU A 2 -21.08 0.54 46.39
C LEU A 2 -20.29 1.80 46.82
N PRO A 3 -19.00 1.92 46.48
CA PRO A 3 -18.24 3.15 46.70
C PRO A 3 -18.60 4.13 45.56
N GLY A 4 -19.41 5.14 45.84
CA GLY A 4 -19.73 6.18 44.85
C GLY A 4 -21.07 6.91 45.01
N LEU A 5 -22.02 6.35 45.75
CA LEU A 5 -23.23 7.10 46.16
C LEU A 5 -22.93 7.82 47.49
N GLN A 6 -22.43 9.05 47.40
CA GLN A 6 -22.42 9.95 48.56
C GLN A 6 -23.85 10.40 48.86
N ILE A 7 -24.24 10.28 50.13
CA ILE A 7 -25.57 10.40 50.74
C ILE A 7 -26.31 11.75 50.54
N PHE A 8 -25.82 12.66 49.68
CA PHE A 8 -26.50 13.94 49.44
C PHE A 8 -27.73 13.84 48.54
N ASP A 9 -27.93 12.74 47.81
CA ASP A 9 -29.14 12.52 46.99
C ASP A 9 -30.36 12.06 47.81
N LEU A 10 -30.21 11.80 49.12
CA LEU A 10 -31.28 11.27 49.97
C LEU A 10 -31.82 12.25 51.03
N HIS A 11 -31.23 13.44 51.18
CA HIS A 11 -31.88 14.52 51.91
C HIS A 11 -32.58 15.41 50.91
N GLU A 12 -33.91 15.24 50.78
CA GLU A 12 -34.72 16.18 50.03
C GLU A 12 -34.38 17.61 50.50
N PRO A 13 -33.87 18.49 49.61
CA PRO A 13 -33.64 19.90 49.91
C PRO A 13 -34.91 20.60 50.43
N SER A 14 -36.07 19.96 50.26
CA SER A 14 -37.40 20.41 50.61
C SER A 14 -37.62 20.73 52.10
N LYS A 15 -36.79 20.23 53.03
CA LYS A 15 -37.02 20.42 54.49
C LYS A 15 -36.05 21.37 55.19
N CYS A 16 -34.90 21.73 54.60
CA CYS A 16 -33.99 22.68 55.23
C CYS A 16 -34.29 24.12 54.76
N ASN A 17 -34.73 24.97 55.69
CA ASN A 17 -35.03 26.37 55.40
C ASN A 17 -33.81 27.13 54.87
N VAL A 18 -32.59 26.77 55.32
CA VAL A 18 -31.35 27.43 54.90
C VAL A 18 -31.00 27.11 53.44
N LEU A 19 -31.16 25.85 53.01
CA LEU A 19 -30.93 25.47 51.62
C LEU A 19 -31.86 26.18 50.66
N LYS A 20 -33.15 26.28 51.03
CA LYS A 20 -34.13 27.06 50.26
C LYS A 20 -33.71 28.53 50.20
N SER A 21 -33.31 29.12 51.33
CA SER A 21 -32.92 30.53 51.35
C SER A 21 -31.67 30.80 50.51
N ILE A 22 -30.69 29.90 50.45
CA ILE A 22 -29.51 30.07 49.57
C ILE A 22 -29.95 30.23 48.12
N GLY A 23 -30.82 29.34 47.62
CA GLY A 23 -31.31 29.42 46.23
C GLY A 23 -31.99 30.76 45.93
N THR A 24 -32.94 31.16 46.78
CA THR A 24 -33.68 32.43 46.65
C THR A 24 -32.75 33.64 46.74
N ASP A 25 -31.82 33.66 47.68
CA ASP A 25 -30.90 34.80 47.84
C ASP A 25 -30.00 34.99 46.60
N PHE A 26 -29.58 33.90 45.96
CA PHE A 26 -28.83 33.96 44.69
C PHE A 26 -29.70 34.37 43.49
N GLU A 27 -31.01 34.10 43.51
CA GLU A 27 -31.97 34.54 42.48
C GLU A 27 -32.29 36.02 42.60
N ASP A 28 -32.46 36.51 43.82
CA ASP A 28 -32.82 37.90 44.11
C ASP A 28 -31.59 38.83 44.20
N GLY A 29 -30.38 38.29 44.15
CA GLY A 29 -29.13 39.05 44.29
C GLY A 29 -28.86 39.53 45.73
N SER A 30 -29.59 39.02 46.71
CA SER A 30 -29.54 39.37 48.13
C SER A 30 -28.60 38.44 48.93
N ILE A 31 -27.47 38.10 48.33
CA ILE A 31 -26.54 37.07 48.82
C ILE A 31 -25.92 37.51 50.15
N LYS A 32 -26.05 36.65 51.17
CA LYS A 32 -25.57 36.90 52.53
C LYS A 32 -24.13 36.41 52.73
N SER A 33 -23.53 36.73 53.88
CA SER A 33 -22.22 36.19 54.25
C SER A 33 -22.32 34.68 54.42
N LEU A 34 -21.23 33.95 54.14
CA LEU A 34 -21.20 32.50 54.27
C LEU A 34 -21.57 32.02 55.69
N SER A 35 -21.18 32.80 56.70
CA SER A 35 -21.51 32.56 58.11
C SER A 35 -23.02 32.55 58.37
N ASP A 36 -23.79 33.29 57.60
CA ASP A 36 -25.24 33.46 57.80
C ASP A 36 -26.02 32.23 57.33
N TYR A 37 -25.38 31.38 56.54
CA TYR A 37 -25.90 30.08 56.10
C TYR A 37 -25.47 28.92 57.01
N TYR A 38 -24.74 29.18 58.09
CA TYR A 38 -24.50 28.19 59.13
C TYR A 38 -25.68 28.15 60.10
N SER A 39 -26.21 26.95 60.35
CA SER A 39 -27.29 26.76 61.32
C SER A 39 -26.85 25.82 62.44
N PRO A 40 -26.81 26.27 63.70
CA PRO A 40 -26.53 25.39 64.83
C PRO A 40 -27.64 24.35 65.06
N GLY A 41 -28.84 24.56 64.49
CA GLY A 41 -29.93 23.58 64.50
C GLY A 41 -29.81 22.50 63.42
N CYS A 42 -28.82 22.57 62.53
CA CYS A 42 -28.58 21.60 61.47
C CYS A 42 -27.43 20.64 61.84
N THR A 43 -27.46 19.43 61.28
CA THR A 43 -26.35 18.47 61.43
C THR A 43 -25.09 18.97 60.73
N ALA A 44 -23.91 18.46 61.11
CA ALA A 44 -22.65 18.80 60.45
C ALA A 44 -22.68 18.49 58.94
N GLU A 45 -23.25 17.36 58.55
CA GLU A 45 -23.45 16.99 57.14
C GLU A 45 -24.36 17.97 56.40
N CYS A 46 -25.45 18.41 57.04
CA CYS A 46 -26.36 19.40 56.48
C CYS A 46 -25.68 20.76 56.30
N ASN A 47 -24.90 21.21 57.29
CA ASN A 47 -24.09 22.43 57.17
C ASN A 47 -23.00 22.30 56.07
N CYS A 48 -22.38 21.13 55.87
CA CYS A 48 -21.51 20.89 54.72
C CYS A 48 -22.27 21.05 53.39
N HIS A 49 -23.51 20.58 53.34
CA HIS A 49 -24.35 20.73 52.15
C HIS A 49 -24.74 22.20 51.89
N HIS A 50 -25.00 23.00 52.94
CA HIS A 50 -25.19 24.44 52.80
C HIS A 50 -23.99 25.09 52.10
N LEU A 51 -22.78 24.77 52.57
CA LEU A 51 -21.53 25.27 51.96
C LEU A 51 -21.42 24.86 50.49
N VAL A 52 -21.65 23.59 50.17
CA VAL A 52 -21.60 23.09 48.79
C VAL A 52 -22.59 23.84 47.89
N VAL A 53 -23.86 23.96 48.30
CA VAL A 53 -24.89 24.63 47.49
C VAL A 53 -24.58 26.12 47.31
N TYR A 54 -24.10 26.79 48.34
CA TYR A 54 -23.63 28.17 48.24
C TYR A 54 -22.48 28.30 47.24
N LEU A 55 -21.44 27.47 47.37
CA LEU A 55 -20.25 27.53 46.54
C LEU A 55 -20.55 27.16 45.07
N GLU A 56 -21.39 26.16 44.83
CA GLU A 56 -21.82 25.77 43.48
C GLU A 56 -22.62 26.91 42.81
N ASN A 57 -23.54 27.56 43.54
CA ASN A 57 -24.27 28.72 43.03
C ASN A 57 -23.33 29.89 42.74
N ALA A 58 -22.39 30.20 43.63
CA ALA A 58 -21.37 31.23 43.40
C ALA A 58 -20.54 30.93 42.15
N LEU A 59 -20.11 29.68 41.98
CA LEU A 59 -19.30 29.25 40.85
C LEU A 59 -20.07 29.37 39.53
N CYS A 60 -21.31 28.86 39.49
CA CYS A 60 -22.15 28.85 38.28
C CYS A 60 -22.60 30.26 37.88
N ARG A 61 -23.02 31.09 38.86
CA ARG A 61 -23.53 32.44 38.61
C ARG A 61 -22.42 33.50 38.53
N GLY A 62 -21.18 33.13 38.82
CA GLY A 62 -20.02 34.04 38.74
C GLY A 62 -20.03 35.15 39.80
N VAL A 63 -20.66 34.89 40.93
CA VAL A 63 -20.79 35.88 42.02
C VAL A 63 -19.43 36.07 42.71
N PRO A 64 -19.01 37.32 42.99
CA PRO A 64 -17.81 37.58 43.77
C PRO A 64 -17.90 36.94 45.15
N VAL A 65 -16.89 36.16 45.52
CA VAL A 65 -16.75 35.56 46.84
C VAL A 65 -15.60 36.21 47.60
N SER A 66 -15.58 36.09 48.92
CA SER A 66 -14.47 36.56 49.75
C SER A 66 -13.28 35.60 49.64
N TYR A 67 -12.07 36.12 49.38
CA TYR A 67 -10.85 35.31 49.37
C TYR A 67 -10.64 34.60 50.71
N LYS A 68 -10.87 35.29 51.82
CA LYS A 68 -10.72 34.75 53.18
C LYS A 68 -11.58 33.51 53.37
N ASP A 69 -12.84 33.58 52.93
CA ASP A 69 -13.80 32.48 53.10
C ASP A 69 -13.41 31.29 52.22
N VAL A 70 -13.12 31.53 50.95
CA VAL A 70 -12.69 30.46 50.03
C VAL A 70 -11.38 29.80 50.47
N SER A 71 -10.39 30.61 50.90
CA SER A 71 -9.08 30.10 51.35
C SER A 71 -9.14 29.27 52.63
N ALA A 72 -10.15 29.47 53.49
CA ALA A 72 -10.39 28.61 54.64
C ALA A 72 -11.03 27.28 54.21
N LEU A 73 -11.99 27.34 53.29
CA LEU A 73 -12.76 26.17 52.86
C LEU A 73 -11.98 25.18 51.98
N VAL A 74 -10.86 25.59 51.37
CA VAL A 74 -9.99 24.64 50.67
C VAL A 74 -9.34 23.62 51.60
N PHE A 75 -9.33 23.84 52.93
CA PHE A 75 -8.85 22.88 53.94
C PHE A 75 -9.98 22.17 54.69
N HIS A 76 -11.23 22.34 54.25
CA HIS A 76 -12.39 21.77 54.92
C HIS A 76 -12.30 20.23 54.97
N GLU A 77 -12.83 19.58 56.01
CA GLU A 77 -12.77 18.12 56.15
C GLU A 77 -13.54 17.37 55.04
N ASN A 78 -14.64 17.96 54.59
CA ASN A 78 -15.45 17.45 53.48
C ASN A 78 -14.79 17.71 52.11
N ALA A 79 -14.58 16.66 51.32
CA ALA A 79 -13.93 16.73 50.01
C ALA A 79 -14.74 17.53 48.97
N LYS A 80 -16.08 17.47 49.00
CA LYS A 80 -16.91 18.24 48.06
C LYS A 80 -16.77 19.74 48.30
N VAL A 81 -16.76 20.16 49.57
CA VAL A 81 -16.49 21.55 49.96
C VAL A 81 -15.11 21.99 49.46
N ARG A 82 -14.05 21.22 49.74
CA ARG A 82 -12.69 21.54 49.25
C ARG A 82 -12.63 21.65 47.73
N LYS A 83 -13.25 20.71 47.02
CA LYS A 83 -13.30 20.66 45.55
C LYS A 83 -13.91 21.93 44.96
N VAL A 84 -15.12 22.29 45.37
CA VAL A 84 -15.80 23.48 44.81
C VAL A 84 -15.07 24.75 45.23
N SER A 85 -14.56 24.81 46.47
CA SER A 85 -13.73 25.93 46.94
C SER A 85 -12.46 26.08 46.12
N LEU A 86 -11.80 24.98 45.75
CA LEU A 86 -10.60 24.99 44.92
C LEU A 86 -10.90 25.51 43.50
N MET A 87 -12.03 25.09 42.92
CA MET A 87 -12.50 25.59 41.62
C MET A 87 -12.82 27.09 41.67
N LEU A 88 -13.53 27.55 42.71
CA LEU A 88 -13.82 28.96 42.95
C LEU A 88 -12.55 29.78 43.14
N HIS A 89 -11.60 29.25 43.92
CA HIS A 89 -10.33 29.90 44.14
C HIS A 89 -9.64 30.20 42.82
N TRP A 90 -9.59 29.24 41.90
CA TRP A 90 -8.93 29.49 40.61
C TRP A 90 -9.71 30.40 39.68
N LYS A 91 -11.03 30.39 39.77
CA LYS A 91 -11.87 31.29 38.97
C LYS A 91 -11.70 32.75 39.40
N HIS A 92 -11.65 33.01 40.71
CA HIS A 92 -11.69 34.38 41.25
C HIS A 92 -10.34 34.90 41.76
N PHE A 93 -9.40 34.02 42.13
CA PHE A 93 -8.11 34.37 42.74
C PHE A 93 -6.93 33.62 42.08
N PRO A 94 -6.74 33.75 40.76
CA PRO A 94 -5.70 33.01 40.04
C PRO A 94 -4.26 33.40 40.43
N GLU A 95 -4.05 34.58 41.01
CA GLU A 95 -2.72 35.07 41.43
C GLU A 95 -2.38 34.71 42.88
N MET A 96 -3.36 34.25 43.66
CA MET A 96 -3.14 33.96 45.07
C MET A 96 -2.52 32.56 45.24
N PRO A 97 -1.48 32.42 46.08
CA PRO A 97 -0.83 31.13 46.29
C PRO A 97 -1.75 30.18 47.07
N LEU A 98 -1.71 28.90 46.68
CA LEU A 98 -2.35 27.81 47.40
C LEU A 98 -1.31 26.83 47.94
N PRO A 99 -1.61 26.12 49.04
CA PRO A 99 -0.82 24.97 49.45
C PRO A 99 -0.84 23.87 48.38
N SER A 100 0.04 22.89 48.54
CA SER A 100 0.03 21.72 47.65
C SER A 100 -1.11 20.76 47.98
N PHE A 101 -1.96 20.45 47.01
CA PHE A 101 -3.00 19.42 47.11
C PHE A 101 -2.60 18.09 46.45
N GLN A 102 -1.31 17.86 46.19
CA GLN A 102 -0.79 16.63 45.56
C GLN A 102 -1.01 15.37 46.42
N HIS A 103 -1.30 15.56 47.71
CA HIS A 103 -1.50 14.52 48.70
C HIS A 103 -2.90 14.55 49.32
N ASP A 104 -3.85 15.29 48.73
CA ASP A 104 -5.24 15.26 49.21
C ASP A 104 -5.77 13.82 49.12
N PRO A 105 -6.49 13.29 50.13
CA PRO A 105 -7.07 11.95 50.06
C PRO A 105 -8.04 11.77 48.89
N ASP A 106 -8.72 12.84 48.47
CA ASP A 106 -9.67 12.81 47.37
C ASP A 106 -8.96 13.00 46.02
N HIS A 107 -9.06 11.98 45.16
CA HIS A 107 -8.43 11.98 43.84
C HIS A 107 -8.97 13.08 42.92
N SER A 108 -10.24 13.48 43.07
CA SER A 108 -10.82 14.52 42.23
C SER A 108 -10.19 15.88 42.54
N ILE A 109 -9.87 16.14 43.81
CA ILE A 109 -9.11 17.33 44.23
C ILE A 109 -7.68 17.27 43.68
N ARG A 110 -7.00 16.12 43.80
CA ARG A 110 -5.65 15.94 43.21
C ARG A 110 -5.66 16.20 41.70
N ALA A 111 -6.60 15.61 40.97
CA ALA A 111 -6.71 15.77 39.51
C ALA A 111 -7.02 17.22 39.12
N ILE A 112 -7.95 17.87 39.84
CA ILE A 112 -8.25 19.30 39.68
C ILE A 112 -6.98 20.10 39.91
N TYR A 113 -6.24 19.85 41.00
CA TYR A 113 -4.98 20.55 41.34
C TYR A 113 -3.93 20.46 40.23
N LEU A 114 -3.77 19.27 39.65
CA LEU A 114 -2.80 19.04 38.59
C LEU A 114 -3.18 19.70 37.26
N LYS A 115 -4.45 20.01 37.00
CA LYS A 115 -4.84 20.68 35.75
C LYS A 115 -4.34 22.12 35.65
N ARG A 116 -3.95 22.74 36.77
CA ARG A 116 -3.50 24.14 36.79
C ARG A 116 -2.07 24.26 36.28
N LYS A 117 -1.78 25.35 35.53
CA LYS A 117 -0.48 25.64 34.92
C LYS A 117 0.59 26.16 35.90
N GLU A 118 0.36 26.10 37.21
CA GLU A 118 1.33 26.57 38.22
C GLU A 118 2.61 25.73 38.18
N SER A 119 3.68 26.20 38.82
CA SER A 119 5.01 25.58 38.81
C SER A 119 5.03 24.25 39.57
N LEU A 120 4.40 23.23 39.01
CA LEU A 120 4.45 21.86 39.48
C LEU A 120 5.86 21.31 39.23
N ARG A 121 6.48 20.76 40.27
CA ARG A 121 7.79 20.11 40.14
C ARG A 121 7.60 18.83 39.32
N VAL A 122 8.43 18.63 38.29
CA VAL A 122 8.43 17.42 37.46
C VAL A 122 8.53 16.14 38.30
N SER A 123 9.32 16.16 39.38
CA SER A 123 9.39 15.03 40.32
C SER A 123 8.05 14.66 40.94
N SER A 124 7.21 15.63 41.26
CA SER A 124 5.86 15.35 41.75
C SER A 124 4.97 14.81 40.64
N LEU A 125 5.02 15.38 39.45
CA LEU A 125 4.21 14.91 38.33
C LEU A 125 4.52 13.44 38.00
N VAL A 126 5.80 13.04 38.00
CA VAL A 126 6.21 11.65 37.82
C VAL A 126 5.61 10.71 38.88
N ARG A 127 5.53 11.17 40.14
CA ARG A 127 4.88 10.39 41.21
C ARG A 127 3.37 10.30 40.99
N GLN A 128 2.72 11.38 40.57
CA GLN A 128 1.27 11.43 40.31
C GLN A 128 0.87 10.65 39.05
N ALA A 129 1.79 10.48 38.09
CA ALA A 129 1.60 9.58 36.95
C ALA A 129 1.48 8.09 37.36
N ARG A 130 1.77 7.75 38.63
CA ARG A 130 1.59 6.42 39.23
C ARG A 130 0.51 6.39 40.32
N ASP A 131 -0.34 7.41 40.37
CA ASP A 131 -1.44 7.46 41.33
C ASP A 131 -2.41 6.28 41.15
N GLY A 132 -3.04 5.83 42.25
CA GLY A 132 -4.03 4.75 42.17
C GLY A 132 -5.26 5.10 41.33
N ASN A 133 -5.57 6.39 41.16
CA ASN A 133 -6.70 6.87 40.40
C ASN A 133 -6.31 7.29 38.97
N LYS A 134 -7.12 6.88 37.98
CA LYS A 134 -6.85 7.12 36.56
C LYS A 134 -6.84 8.60 36.18
N ASP A 135 -7.75 9.42 36.73
CA ASP A 135 -7.89 10.82 36.33
C ASP A 135 -6.67 11.62 36.78
N VAL A 136 -6.09 11.24 37.93
CA VAL A 136 -4.84 11.82 38.44
C VAL A 136 -3.67 11.42 37.54
N ARG A 137 -3.55 10.14 37.17
CA ARG A 137 -2.49 9.66 36.27
C ARG A 137 -2.54 10.34 34.91
N GLU A 138 -3.72 10.39 34.30
CA GLU A 138 -3.96 11.00 32.99
C GLU A 138 -3.57 12.48 32.99
N VAL A 139 -4.07 13.27 33.95
CA VAL A 139 -3.72 14.69 34.06
C VAL A 139 -2.22 14.87 34.32
N ALA A 140 -1.61 14.04 35.17
CA ALA A 140 -0.18 14.11 35.45
C ALA A 140 0.66 13.86 34.19
N LEU A 141 0.33 12.83 33.41
CA LEU A 141 0.98 12.51 32.14
C LEU A 141 0.84 13.63 31.11
N HIS A 142 -0.36 14.22 30.98
CA HIS A 142 -0.56 15.40 30.13
C HIS A 142 0.29 16.60 30.56
N GLN A 143 0.40 16.88 31.86
CA GLN A 143 1.24 17.97 32.35
C GLN A 143 2.73 17.66 32.14
N LEU A 144 3.16 16.41 32.32
CA LEU A 144 4.55 15.98 32.08
C LEU A 144 4.99 16.29 30.65
N MET A 145 4.14 16.04 29.66
CA MET A 145 4.46 16.32 28.24
C MET A 145 4.70 17.79 27.94
N ARG A 146 4.27 18.73 28.80
CA ARG A 146 4.60 20.16 28.62
C ARG A 146 6.08 20.47 28.87
N PHE A 147 6.79 19.55 29.52
CA PHE A 147 8.21 19.67 29.86
C PHE A 147 9.08 18.69 29.04
N SER A 148 8.51 17.98 28.04
CA SER A 148 9.22 16.92 27.28
C SER A 148 10.42 17.44 26.48
N GLU A 149 10.34 18.69 26.01
CA GLU A 149 11.41 19.38 25.26
C GLU A 149 12.56 19.87 26.17
N GLU A 150 12.36 19.91 27.49
CA GLU A 150 13.42 20.31 28.42
C GLU A 150 14.40 19.14 28.65
N GLU A 151 15.60 19.23 28.06
CA GLU A 151 16.63 18.18 28.10
C GLU A 151 16.95 17.66 29.51
N LYS A 152 16.95 18.55 30.53
CA LYS A 152 17.17 18.16 31.94
C LYS A 152 16.12 17.18 32.50
N TYR A 153 14.92 17.15 31.91
CA TYR A 153 13.79 16.34 32.39
C TYR A 153 13.39 15.24 31.41
N LYS A 154 13.76 15.38 30.13
CA LYS A 154 13.39 14.49 29.02
C LYS A 154 13.43 13.00 29.37
N MET A 155 14.56 12.51 29.88
CA MET A 155 14.72 11.08 30.23
C MET A 155 13.86 10.63 31.43
N LYS A 156 13.57 11.54 32.36
CA LYS A 156 12.72 11.24 33.51
C LYS A 156 11.25 11.20 33.11
N ILE A 157 10.84 12.10 32.22
CA ILE A 157 9.50 12.16 31.64
C ILE A 157 9.27 10.94 30.75
N LEU A 158 10.21 10.60 29.87
CA LEU A 158 10.12 9.42 28.99
C LEU A 158 9.88 8.15 29.80
N ARG A 159 10.64 7.91 30.88
CA ARG A 159 10.43 6.77 31.78
C ARG A 159 9.01 6.71 32.35
N ALA A 160 8.49 7.84 32.82
CA ALA A 160 7.13 7.92 33.36
C ALA A 160 6.07 7.64 32.30
N VAL A 161 6.28 8.13 31.07
CA VAL A 161 5.38 7.87 29.93
C VAL A 161 5.44 6.39 29.52
N CYS A 162 6.64 5.82 29.37
CA CYS A 162 6.81 4.40 29.03
C CYS A 162 6.20 3.47 30.08
N HIS A 163 6.29 3.82 31.38
CA HIS A 163 5.60 3.06 32.43
C HIS A 163 4.09 2.97 32.19
N GLY A 164 3.47 4.02 31.66
CA GLY A 164 2.04 4.05 31.35
C GLY A 164 1.61 3.11 30.21
N ILE A 165 2.54 2.53 29.43
CA ILE A 165 2.16 1.55 28.40
C ILE A 165 1.57 0.27 29.02
N HIS A 166 1.86 0.02 30.29
CA HIS A 166 1.30 -1.09 31.06
C HIS A 166 0.08 -0.68 31.90
N ASP A 167 -0.49 0.51 31.67
CA ASP A 167 -1.64 0.96 32.45
C ASP A 167 -2.86 0.08 32.19
N ARG A 168 -3.67 -0.12 33.23
CA ARG A 168 -4.91 -0.89 33.13
C ARG A 168 -5.96 -0.16 32.29
N GLU A 169 -5.89 1.15 32.23
CA GLU A 169 -6.85 1.99 31.51
C GLU A 169 -6.39 2.22 30.07
N LEU A 170 -7.25 1.83 29.12
CA LEU A 170 -6.99 2.00 27.69
C LEU A 170 -6.69 3.46 27.31
N SER A 171 -7.41 4.44 27.87
CA SER A 171 -7.21 5.86 27.54
C SER A 171 -5.77 6.31 27.83
N ILE A 172 -5.17 5.81 28.91
CA ILE A 172 -3.78 6.11 29.27
C ILE A 172 -2.84 5.41 28.27
N ARG A 173 -3.06 4.13 27.94
CA ARG A 173 -2.23 3.40 26.96
C ARG A 173 -2.26 4.04 25.57
N VAL A 174 -3.42 4.53 25.13
CA VAL A 174 -3.59 5.27 23.87
C VAL A 174 -2.83 6.59 23.92
N PHE A 175 -2.92 7.33 25.04
CA PHE A 175 -2.18 8.58 25.20
C PHE A 175 -0.66 8.35 25.17
N VAL A 176 -0.14 7.42 25.96
CA VAL A 176 1.31 7.21 26.09
C VAL A 176 1.93 6.61 24.83
N SER A 177 1.26 5.69 24.14
CA SER A 177 1.75 5.11 22.87
C SER A 177 2.00 6.19 21.82
N LYS A 178 1.19 7.25 21.81
CA LYS A 178 1.41 8.44 20.98
C LYS A 178 2.50 9.34 21.56
N ALA A 179 2.46 9.63 22.86
CA ALA A 179 3.38 10.56 23.51
C ALA A 179 4.85 10.10 23.43
N ILE A 180 5.11 8.79 23.44
CA ILE A 180 6.47 8.24 23.26
C ILE A 180 7.11 8.76 21.96
N GLY A 181 6.35 8.85 20.86
CA GLY A 181 6.84 9.33 19.57
C GLY A 181 7.24 10.81 19.53
N GLU A 182 6.86 11.59 20.54
CA GLU A 182 7.20 13.02 20.62
C GLU A 182 8.63 13.25 21.12
N PHE A 183 9.27 12.25 21.74
CA PHE A 183 10.64 12.37 22.26
C PHE A 183 11.69 12.26 21.17
N LYS A 184 11.80 13.26 20.29
CA LYS A 184 12.77 13.25 19.18
C LYS A 184 14.21 13.42 19.68
N GLY A 185 15.17 12.91 18.91
CA GLY A 185 16.60 13.08 19.19
C GLY A 185 17.08 12.33 20.44
N LEU A 186 16.47 11.17 20.73
CA LEU A 186 16.97 10.30 21.80
C LEU A 186 18.33 9.72 21.44
N PRO A 187 19.21 9.51 22.45
CA PRO A 187 20.41 8.72 22.25
C PRO A 187 20.06 7.32 21.72
N GLU A 188 20.88 6.79 20.82
CA GLU A 188 20.65 5.50 20.18
C GLU A 188 20.46 4.35 21.19
N VAL A 189 21.27 4.32 22.25
CA VAL A 189 21.16 3.36 23.35
C VAL A 189 19.77 3.39 24.02
N VAL A 190 19.12 4.55 24.07
CA VAL A 190 17.76 4.68 24.63
C VAL A 190 16.74 4.13 23.63
N ALA A 191 16.87 4.45 22.35
CA ALA A 191 15.99 3.90 21.31
C ALA A 191 16.10 2.37 21.22
N GLU A 192 17.30 1.81 21.38
CA GLU A 192 17.52 0.36 21.47
C GLU A 192 16.79 -0.26 22.65
N LYS A 193 16.81 0.38 23.83
CA LYS A 193 16.08 -0.09 25.01
C LYS A 193 14.57 -0.08 24.78
N LEU A 194 14.02 0.98 24.19
CA LEU A 194 12.59 1.03 23.83
C LEU A 194 12.17 -0.13 22.92
N LEU A 195 13.08 -0.58 22.05
CA LEU A 195 12.92 -1.71 21.12
C LEU A 195 13.52 -3.03 21.66
N SER A 196 13.71 -3.18 22.97
CA SER A 196 14.21 -4.41 23.57
C SER A 196 13.58 -4.69 24.92
N LYS A 197 13.00 -5.89 25.10
CA LYS A 197 12.49 -6.35 26.40
C LYS A 197 13.61 -6.71 27.39
N GLN A 198 14.88 -6.72 26.95
CA GLN A 198 16.00 -7.10 27.80
C GLN A 198 16.37 -5.96 28.75
N ILE A 199 16.16 -6.21 30.05
CA ILE A 199 16.58 -5.29 31.12
C ILE A 199 18.05 -5.55 31.42
N THR A 200 18.88 -4.52 31.24
CA THR A 200 20.33 -4.60 31.50
C THR A 200 20.75 -3.92 32.80
N SER A 201 19.90 -3.03 33.34
CA SER A 201 20.09 -2.39 34.64
C SER A 201 18.73 -2.05 35.28
N PRO A 202 18.66 -1.88 36.62
CA PRO A 202 17.42 -1.47 37.30
C PRO A 202 16.82 -0.15 36.75
N ASP A 203 17.67 0.78 36.32
CA ASP A 203 17.25 2.09 35.79
C ASP A 203 16.58 2.02 34.40
N ASP A 204 16.66 0.86 33.75
CA ASP A 204 16.13 0.59 32.42
C ASP A 204 14.77 -0.11 32.44
N GLN A 205 14.33 -0.62 33.60
CA GLN A 205 13.09 -1.38 33.73
C GLN A 205 11.87 -0.64 33.18
N GLU A 206 11.86 0.70 33.27
CA GLU A 206 10.74 1.53 32.81
C GLU A 206 10.83 1.91 31.32
N LEU A 207 11.98 1.72 30.67
CA LEU A 207 12.19 2.02 29.24
C LEU A 207 12.13 0.75 28.38
N CYS A 208 12.69 -0.34 28.90
CA CYS A 208 12.85 -1.59 28.15
C CYS A 208 11.51 -2.11 27.62
N GLY A 209 11.43 -2.27 26.30
CA GLY A 209 10.28 -2.82 25.62
C GLY A 209 9.09 -1.86 25.50
N GLY A 210 9.22 -0.59 25.89
CA GLY A 210 8.11 0.37 25.85
C GLY A 210 7.41 0.46 24.49
N LEU A 211 8.15 0.32 23.38
CA LEU A 211 7.55 0.25 22.04
C LEU A 211 7.09 -1.16 21.69
N ILE A 212 7.77 -2.22 22.12
CA ILE A 212 7.35 -3.60 21.83
C ILE A 212 6.00 -3.90 22.48
N TYR A 213 5.83 -3.52 23.76
CA TYR A 213 4.57 -3.73 24.46
C TYR A 213 3.41 -2.95 23.84
N GLY A 214 3.67 -1.77 23.27
CA GLY A 214 2.65 -1.02 22.55
C GLY A 214 2.29 -1.64 21.19
N ILE A 215 3.24 -2.30 20.51
CA ILE A 215 2.99 -3.06 19.26
C ILE A 215 2.21 -4.34 19.56
N GLU A 216 2.49 -5.00 20.69
CA GLU A 216 1.82 -6.24 21.10
C GLU A 216 0.52 -6.00 21.90
N ASP A 217 0.07 -4.74 22.01
CA ASP A 217 -1.14 -4.41 22.78
C ASP A 217 -2.39 -5.01 22.13
N GLU A 218 -3.36 -5.41 22.96
CA GLU A 218 -4.62 -6.00 22.53
C GLU A 218 -5.51 -5.02 21.72
N TYR A 219 -5.32 -3.70 21.90
CA TYR A 219 -6.11 -2.67 21.22
C TYR A 219 -5.37 -2.05 20.03
N ALA A 220 -6.02 -2.08 18.86
CA ALA A 220 -5.47 -1.54 17.62
C ALA A 220 -5.07 -0.05 17.69
N ASP A 221 -5.78 0.78 18.47
CA ASP A 221 -5.41 2.20 18.66
C ASP A 221 -4.03 2.37 19.29
N VAL A 222 -3.70 1.53 20.26
CA VAL A 222 -2.38 1.54 20.92
C VAL A 222 -1.32 1.07 19.93
N ARG A 223 -1.59 -0.01 19.18
CA ARG A 223 -0.67 -0.52 18.15
C ARG A 223 -0.39 0.51 17.06
N ARG A 224 -1.42 1.13 16.48
CA ARG A 224 -1.29 2.19 15.45
C ARG A 224 -0.45 3.38 15.92
N ASN A 225 -0.74 3.88 17.13
CA ASN A 225 0.03 4.98 17.71
C ASN A 225 1.48 4.57 17.95
N THR A 226 1.71 3.36 18.45
CA THR A 226 3.04 2.85 18.72
C THR A 226 3.86 2.67 17.45
N ILE A 227 3.29 2.14 16.37
CA ILE A 227 3.95 2.04 15.06
C ILE A 227 4.37 3.43 14.54
N SER A 228 3.51 4.44 14.72
CA SER A 228 3.86 5.83 14.37
C SER A 228 5.00 6.38 15.23
N SER A 229 5.04 6.01 16.52
CA SER A 229 6.11 6.36 17.44
C SER A 229 7.43 5.67 17.09
N VAL A 230 7.42 4.38 16.71
CA VAL A 230 8.60 3.66 16.19
C VAL A 230 9.21 4.42 15.02
N TYR A 231 8.40 4.80 14.03
CA TYR A 231 8.88 5.57 12.89
C TYR A 231 9.45 6.94 13.27
N SER A 232 8.88 7.60 14.29
CA SER A 232 9.32 8.92 14.73
C SER A 232 10.66 8.88 15.48
N LEU A 233 10.95 7.77 16.17
CA LEU A 233 12.12 7.60 17.02
C LEU A 233 13.28 6.83 16.35
N ILE A 234 13.06 6.26 15.18
CA ILE A 234 14.06 5.45 14.46
C ILE A 234 15.36 6.23 14.19
N ALA A 235 16.49 5.63 14.55
CA ALA A 235 17.85 6.12 14.31
C ALA A 235 18.62 5.12 13.42
N PRO A 236 19.75 5.51 12.82
CA PRO A 236 20.48 4.63 11.90
C PRO A 236 20.80 3.22 12.43
N GLY A 237 21.31 3.06 13.65
CA GLY A 237 21.64 1.75 14.23
C GLY A 237 20.45 0.99 14.82
N THR A 238 19.31 1.65 15.05
CA THR A 238 18.05 0.97 15.41
C THR A 238 17.17 0.64 14.20
N ALA A 239 17.53 1.09 13.00
CA ALA A 239 16.65 1.03 11.84
C ALA A 239 16.28 -0.39 11.43
N SER A 240 17.24 -1.33 11.43
CA SER A 240 16.97 -2.73 11.08
C SER A 240 16.00 -3.37 12.07
N ARG A 241 16.26 -3.24 13.38
CA ARG A 241 15.39 -3.82 14.41
C ARG A 241 13.99 -3.21 14.41
N ALA A 242 13.90 -1.88 14.23
CA ALA A 242 12.61 -1.20 14.09
C ALA A 242 11.85 -1.68 12.85
N PHE A 243 12.55 -1.93 11.75
CA PHE A 243 11.97 -2.47 10.52
C PHE A 243 11.38 -3.86 10.76
N ASP A 244 12.12 -4.76 11.40
CA ASP A 244 11.68 -6.13 11.69
C ASP A 244 10.38 -6.15 12.51
N PHE A 245 10.30 -5.35 13.58
CA PHE A 245 9.09 -5.24 14.39
C PHE A 245 7.87 -4.73 13.59
N VAL A 246 8.07 -3.80 12.65
CA VAL A 246 6.96 -3.30 11.82
C VAL A 246 6.59 -4.31 10.73
N VAL A 247 7.53 -5.12 10.24
CA VAL A 247 7.25 -6.25 9.33
C VAL A 247 6.40 -7.30 10.04
N ASP A 248 6.66 -7.62 11.30
CA ASP A 248 5.84 -8.56 12.07
C ASP A 248 4.38 -8.09 12.20
N SER A 249 4.18 -6.77 12.31
CA SER A 249 2.85 -6.13 12.32
C SER A 249 2.15 -6.10 10.95
N LEU A 250 2.74 -6.64 9.87
CA LEU A 250 2.04 -6.81 8.59
C LEU A 250 0.97 -7.91 8.62
N ASN A 251 0.99 -8.78 9.62
CA ASN A 251 -0.01 -9.84 9.82
C ASN A 251 -1.06 -9.50 10.89
N ASP A 252 -1.12 -8.23 11.31
CA ASP A 252 -2.08 -7.75 12.32
C ASP A 252 -3.54 -7.99 11.89
N GLU A 253 -4.47 -8.26 12.81
CA GLU A 253 -5.88 -8.45 12.45
C GLU A 253 -6.57 -7.16 11.96
N ASP A 254 -6.09 -5.98 12.36
CA ASP A 254 -6.68 -4.69 12.01
C ASP A 254 -6.14 -4.15 10.67
N ASN A 255 -7.06 -3.83 9.75
CA ASN A 255 -6.70 -3.36 8.41
C ASN A 255 -5.95 -2.02 8.43
N ASP A 256 -6.33 -1.11 9.33
CA ASP A 256 -5.71 0.22 9.42
C ASP A 256 -4.29 0.13 9.98
N VAL A 257 -4.06 -0.79 10.91
CA VAL A 257 -2.70 -1.13 11.38
C VAL A 257 -1.86 -1.62 10.21
N ARG A 258 -2.33 -2.62 9.45
CA ARG A 258 -1.57 -3.17 8.31
C ARG A 258 -1.28 -2.11 7.25
N GLU A 259 -2.27 -1.27 6.91
CA GLU A 259 -2.05 -0.17 5.96
C GLU A 259 -0.98 0.81 6.47
N LEU A 260 -1.03 1.18 7.75
CA LEU A 260 -0.06 2.07 8.38
C LEU A 260 1.35 1.47 8.40
N CYS A 261 1.49 0.17 8.68
CA CYS A 261 2.76 -0.56 8.61
C CYS A 261 3.38 -0.44 7.21
N THR A 262 2.60 -0.72 6.15
CA THR A 262 3.14 -0.62 4.77
C THR A 262 3.62 0.78 4.42
N LEU A 263 2.92 1.81 4.89
CA LEU A 263 3.30 3.20 4.67
C LEU A 263 4.64 3.52 5.36
N TYR A 264 4.80 3.13 6.63
CA TYR A 264 6.01 3.42 7.37
C TYR A 264 7.19 2.55 6.95
N LEU A 265 7.00 1.27 6.64
CA LEU A 265 8.08 0.44 6.07
C LEU A 265 8.62 1.07 4.78
N LYS A 266 7.74 1.52 3.88
CA LYS A 266 8.14 2.25 2.67
C LYS A 266 8.94 3.51 3.02
N LYS A 267 8.47 4.33 3.96
CA LYS A 267 9.21 5.55 4.39
C LYS A 267 10.56 5.22 5.03
N ILE A 268 10.65 4.18 5.85
CA ILE A 268 11.89 3.70 6.46
C ILE A 268 12.88 3.28 5.38
N SER A 269 12.44 2.48 4.40
CA SER A 269 13.28 2.02 3.28
C SER A 269 13.80 3.13 2.37
N MET A 270 13.12 4.29 2.33
CA MET A 270 13.59 5.48 1.62
C MET A 270 14.66 6.22 2.42
N LYS A 271 14.59 6.16 3.76
CA LYS A 271 15.50 6.88 4.68
C LYS A 271 16.77 6.10 5.00
N TYR A 272 16.69 4.78 5.08
CA TYR A 272 17.80 3.91 5.48
C TYR A 272 18.08 2.83 4.44
N VAL A 273 19.35 2.42 4.35
CA VAL A 273 19.77 1.28 3.52
C VAL A 273 19.64 0.02 4.36
N LEU A 274 18.64 -0.80 4.06
CA LEU A 274 18.34 -2.04 4.78
C LEU A 274 18.62 -3.23 3.86
N ALA A 275 19.45 -4.16 4.34
CA ALA A 275 19.65 -5.47 3.74
C ALA A 275 18.71 -6.45 4.41
N ILE A 276 17.94 -7.21 3.62
CA ILE A 276 16.98 -8.17 4.12
C ILE A 276 17.19 -9.54 3.50
N ASP A 277 16.89 -10.57 4.29
CA ASP A 277 16.91 -11.96 3.86
C ASP A 277 15.63 -12.35 3.11
N LYS A 278 15.60 -13.58 2.60
CA LYS A 278 14.48 -14.11 1.83
C LYS A 278 13.20 -14.31 2.64
N GLU A 279 13.27 -14.49 3.94
CA GLU A 279 12.10 -14.77 4.77
C GLU A 279 11.32 -13.49 5.04
N ILE A 280 12.02 -12.40 5.34
CA ILE A 280 11.45 -11.06 5.41
C ILE A 280 10.79 -10.68 4.07
N VAL A 281 11.42 -11.03 2.94
CA VAL A 281 10.80 -10.83 1.61
C VAL A 281 9.47 -11.57 1.48
N ARG A 282 9.40 -12.85 1.90
CA ARG A 282 8.14 -13.62 1.84
C ARG A 282 7.06 -12.94 2.67
N GLN A 283 7.38 -12.58 3.91
CA GLN A 283 6.45 -11.93 4.84
C GLN A 283 5.92 -10.60 4.28
N ILE A 284 6.78 -9.78 3.68
CA ILE A 284 6.39 -8.52 3.01
C ILE A 284 5.50 -8.80 1.78
N CYS A 285 5.84 -9.79 0.96
CA CYS A 285 5.10 -10.12 -0.26
C CYS A 285 3.71 -10.71 0.02
N GLU A 286 3.50 -11.33 1.18
CA GLU A 286 2.16 -11.80 1.59
C GLU A 286 1.14 -10.66 1.64
N SER A 287 1.56 -9.44 2.02
CA SER A 287 0.71 -8.24 2.00
C SER A 287 0.27 -7.81 0.59
N LEU A 288 0.83 -8.37 -0.49
CA LEU A 288 0.32 -8.13 -1.85
C LEU A 288 -1.06 -8.76 -2.08
N LYS A 289 -1.46 -9.75 -1.26
CA LYS A 289 -2.78 -10.40 -1.30
C LYS A 289 -3.91 -9.50 -0.79
N GLU A 290 -3.57 -8.38 -0.16
CA GLU A 290 -4.53 -7.40 0.34
C GLU A 290 -5.44 -6.85 -0.75
N LYS A 291 -6.64 -6.38 -0.39
CA LYS A 291 -7.56 -5.76 -1.37
C LYS A 291 -7.16 -4.33 -1.70
N SER A 292 -6.56 -3.63 -0.74
CA SER A 292 -6.22 -2.20 -0.87
C SER A 292 -5.11 -1.99 -1.91
N TYR A 293 -5.42 -1.23 -2.98
CA TYR A 293 -4.42 -0.80 -3.96
C TYR A 293 -3.29 0.00 -3.31
N LYS A 294 -3.61 0.81 -2.30
CA LYS A 294 -2.63 1.63 -1.58
C LYS A 294 -1.62 0.76 -0.82
N VAL A 295 -2.08 -0.33 -0.21
CA VAL A 295 -1.20 -1.32 0.43
C VAL A 295 -0.27 -1.96 -0.61
N LYS A 296 -0.81 -2.45 -1.74
CA LYS A 296 0.02 -3.04 -2.81
C LYS A 296 1.07 -2.07 -3.33
N ALA A 297 0.67 -0.83 -3.62
CA ALA A 297 1.58 0.22 -4.09
C ALA A 297 2.66 0.58 -3.05
N ASN A 298 2.33 0.53 -1.76
CA ASN A 298 3.31 0.73 -0.70
C ASN A 298 4.32 -0.42 -0.64
N ILE A 299 3.86 -1.67 -0.72
CA ILE A 299 4.72 -2.86 -0.70
C ILE A 299 5.66 -2.90 -1.92
N LEU A 300 5.16 -2.64 -3.13
CA LEU A 300 6.02 -2.61 -4.32
C LEU A 300 7.04 -1.47 -4.25
N GLY A 301 6.62 -0.30 -3.72
CA GLY A 301 7.53 0.81 -3.46
C GLY A 301 8.59 0.47 -2.41
N LEU A 302 8.21 -0.24 -1.35
CA LEU A 302 9.11 -0.75 -0.31
C LEU A 302 10.14 -1.71 -0.91
N LEU A 303 9.70 -2.75 -1.62
CA LEU A 303 10.59 -3.74 -2.23
C LEU A 303 11.61 -3.07 -3.18
N GLY A 304 11.18 -2.14 -4.02
CA GLY A 304 12.10 -1.38 -4.88
C GLY A 304 13.19 -0.58 -4.15
N ASN A 305 13.03 -0.32 -2.85
CA ASN A 305 13.97 0.43 -2.04
C ASN A 305 14.94 -0.44 -1.21
N LEU A 306 14.78 -1.75 -1.13
CA LEU A 306 15.58 -2.59 -0.24
C LEU A 306 16.86 -3.12 -0.89
N LYS A 307 17.80 -3.55 -0.04
CA LYS A 307 18.92 -4.39 -0.44
C LYS A 307 18.59 -5.84 -0.09
N TYR A 308 19.07 -6.76 -0.92
CA TYR A 308 18.77 -8.18 -0.76
C TYR A 308 20.05 -8.99 -0.61
N GLU A 309 19.95 -10.09 0.13
CA GLU A 309 21.02 -11.06 0.28
C GLU A 309 21.02 -12.14 -0.83
N ASP A 310 19.84 -12.44 -1.40
CA ASP A 310 19.67 -13.43 -2.48
C ASP A 310 18.76 -12.87 -3.59
N VAL A 311 18.97 -13.34 -4.82
CA VAL A 311 18.10 -13.07 -5.97
C VAL A 311 16.77 -13.84 -5.92
N GLU A 312 16.54 -14.70 -4.92
CA GLU A 312 15.25 -15.37 -4.66
C GLU A 312 14.07 -14.39 -4.59
N VAL A 313 14.30 -13.11 -4.27
CA VAL A 313 13.28 -12.05 -4.37
C VAL A 313 12.58 -12.02 -5.73
N PHE A 314 13.29 -12.34 -6.82
CA PHE A 314 12.72 -12.44 -8.15
C PHE A 314 11.63 -13.52 -8.20
N SER A 315 11.96 -14.74 -7.81
CA SER A 315 11.03 -15.88 -7.86
C SER A 315 9.83 -15.64 -6.95
N ILE A 316 10.07 -15.11 -5.74
CA ILE A 316 9.00 -14.77 -4.79
C ILE A 316 8.08 -13.72 -5.42
N LEU A 317 8.61 -12.61 -5.96
CA LEU A 317 7.75 -11.56 -6.49
C LEU A 317 6.97 -12.01 -7.73
N THR A 318 7.59 -12.80 -8.62
CA THR A 318 6.91 -13.32 -9.82
C THR A 318 5.76 -14.29 -9.50
N SER A 319 5.77 -14.98 -8.35
CA SER A 319 4.66 -15.88 -7.97
C SER A 319 3.38 -15.13 -7.57
N HIS A 320 3.46 -13.83 -7.29
CA HIS A 320 2.31 -12.98 -6.97
C HIS A 320 1.73 -12.25 -8.20
N MET A 321 2.35 -12.42 -9.36
CA MET A 321 1.90 -11.85 -10.62
C MET A 321 0.53 -12.39 -11.02
N GLU A 322 -0.38 -11.50 -11.46
CA GLU A 322 -1.79 -11.73 -11.85
C GLU A 322 -2.73 -12.25 -10.78
N VAL A 323 -2.23 -13.04 -9.85
CA VAL A 323 -3.02 -13.51 -8.71
C VAL A 323 -3.35 -12.32 -7.81
N ASN A 324 -2.34 -11.47 -7.55
CA ASN A 324 -2.44 -10.42 -6.56
C ASN A 324 -2.17 -9.02 -7.12
N VAL A 325 -1.27 -8.92 -8.11
CA VAL A 325 -0.75 -7.65 -8.65
C VAL A 325 -0.65 -7.75 -10.17
N SER A 326 -0.83 -6.62 -10.87
CA SER A 326 -0.65 -6.59 -12.32
C SER A 326 0.79 -6.95 -12.71
N SER A 327 0.98 -7.63 -13.85
CA SER A 327 2.32 -7.96 -14.36
C SER A 327 3.18 -6.71 -14.57
N ARG A 328 2.55 -5.60 -15.00
CA ARG A 328 3.23 -4.31 -15.20
C ARG A 328 3.87 -3.80 -13.93
N ASP A 329 3.13 -3.74 -12.83
CA ASP A 329 3.66 -3.22 -11.56
C ASP A 329 4.78 -4.12 -11.00
N VAL A 330 4.68 -5.44 -11.24
CA VAL A 330 5.74 -6.40 -10.89
C VAL A 330 7.00 -6.14 -11.71
N PHE A 331 6.89 -5.95 -13.02
CA PHE A 331 8.05 -5.65 -13.89
C PHE A 331 8.74 -4.36 -13.47
N GLU A 332 7.98 -3.30 -13.20
CA GLU A 332 8.53 -2.03 -12.73
C GLU A 332 9.26 -2.20 -11.38
N CYS A 333 8.66 -2.95 -10.46
CA CYS A 333 9.27 -3.27 -9.17
C CYS A 333 10.59 -4.05 -9.35
N ILE A 334 10.61 -5.09 -10.19
CA ILE A 334 11.82 -5.86 -10.52
C ILE A 334 12.90 -4.95 -11.09
N GLY A 335 12.56 -4.04 -12.01
CA GLY A 335 13.51 -3.08 -12.56
C GLY A 335 14.17 -2.22 -11.47
N ARG A 336 13.37 -1.72 -10.51
CA ARG A 336 13.89 -0.98 -9.34
C ARG A 336 14.78 -1.85 -8.45
N ILE A 337 14.34 -3.05 -8.11
CA ILE A 337 15.10 -4.04 -7.33
C ILE A 337 16.48 -4.29 -7.95
N VAL A 338 16.54 -4.61 -9.24
CA VAL A 338 17.78 -4.92 -9.96
C VAL A 338 18.67 -3.69 -10.05
N SER A 339 18.10 -2.53 -10.41
CA SER A 339 18.87 -1.28 -10.52
C SER A 339 19.52 -0.87 -9.19
N LYS A 340 18.89 -1.19 -8.04
CA LYS A 340 19.46 -0.96 -6.71
C LYS A 340 20.40 -2.08 -6.27
N ASN A 341 20.23 -3.31 -6.75
CA ASN A 341 20.98 -4.51 -6.35
C ASN A 341 21.87 -5.11 -7.44
N ARG A 342 22.39 -4.26 -8.34
CA ARG A 342 23.13 -4.65 -9.56
C ARG A 342 24.20 -5.72 -9.32
N ARG A 343 25.05 -5.53 -8.29
CA ARG A 343 26.14 -6.48 -7.98
C ARG A 343 25.62 -7.87 -7.68
N LEU A 344 24.57 -7.98 -6.86
CA LEU A 344 23.95 -9.26 -6.50
C LEU A 344 23.41 -9.98 -7.73
N PHE A 345 22.66 -9.27 -8.57
CA PHE A 345 22.06 -9.84 -9.77
C PHE A 345 23.11 -10.19 -10.84
N LEU A 346 24.16 -9.36 -10.99
CA LEU A 346 25.26 -9.64 -11.90
C LEU A 346 26.05 -10.88 -11.50
N SER A 347 26.35 -11.06 -10.21
CA SER A 347 26.99 -12.27 -9.68
C SER A 347 26.15 -13.54 -9.85
N ASN A 348 24.85 -13.39 -10.13
CA ASN A 348 23.90 -14.49 -10.33
C ASN A 348 23.28 -14.47 -11.74
N ILE A 349 23.96 -13.86 -12.73
CA ILE A 349 23.42 -13.70 -14.08
C ILE A 349 23.02 -15.04 -14.71
N ASP A 350 23.75 -16.12 -14.42
CA ASP A 350 23.48 -17.48 -14.91
C ASP A 350 22.11 -18.06 -14.47
N ARG A 351 21.46 -17.47 -13.45
CA ARG A 351 20.09 -17.83 -13.06
C ARG A 351 19.05 -17.21 -13.98
N PHE A 352 19.39 -16.12 -14.66
CA PHE A 352 18.50 -15.36 -15.54
C PHE A 352 18.82 -15.58 -17.02
N TYR A 353 20.10 -15.78 -17.32
CA TYR A 353 20.62 -15.98 -18.66
C TYR A 353 21.91 -16.78 -18.63
N LYS A 354 21.91 -17.93 -19.31
CA LYS A 354 23.13 -18.70 -19.58
C LYS A 354 23.55 -18.42 -21.01
N TYR A 355 24.73 -17.85 -21.22
CA TYR A 355 25.23 -17.70 -22.58
C TYR A 355 25.66 -19.06 -23.13
N THR A 356 24.98 -19.57 -24.17
CA THR A 356 25.41 -20.78 -24.88
C THR A 356 25.69 -20.43 -26.35
N PRO A 357 26.86 -20.79 -26.92
CA PRO A 357 27.17 -20.55 -28.34
C PRO A 357 26.29 -21.34 -29.34
N MET A 358 25.49 -22.29 -28.85
CA MET A 358 24.60 -23.14 -29.63
C MET A 358 23.15 -22.68 -29.41
N ALA A 359 22.34 -22.71 -30.47
CA ALA A 359 20.96 -22.23 -30.54
C ALA A 359 20.17 -22.53 -29.25
N GLN A 360 19.85 -21.48 -28.49
CA GLN A 360 18.88 -21.57 -27.41
C GLN A 360 17.48 -21.49 -27.99
N VAL A 361 16.57 -22.25 -27.37
CA VAL A 361 15.15 -21.96 -27.46
C VAL A 361 14.91 -20.75 -26.56
N GLU A 362 14.87 -19.57 -27.17
CA GLU A 362 14.52 -18.33 -26.48
C GLU A 362 13.09 -18.44 -25.92
N GLY A 363 12.83 -17.77 -24.80
CA GLY A 363 11.49 -17.77 -24.21
C GLY A 363 10.51 -16.98 -25.09
N SER A 364 9.24 -17.37 -25.04
CA SER A 364 8.19 -16.64 -25.76
C SER A 364 7.93 -15.29 -25.10
N LEU A 365 7.68 -14.26 -25.91
CA LEU A 365 7.26 -12.94 -25.43
C LEU A 365 5.84 -12.93 -24.84
N GLU A 366 5.13 -14.07 -24.90
CA GLU A 366 3.87 -14.29 -24.16
C GLU A 366 4.12 -14.78 -22.72
N ASP A 367 5.29 -15.38 -22.45
CA ASP A 367 5.64 -15.83 -21.10
C ASP A 367 6.06 -14.64 -20.23
N LYS A 368 5.23 -14.32 -19.26
CA LYS A 368 5.43 -13.20 -18.35
C LYS A 368 6.59 -13.40 -17.39
N VAL A 369 6.95 -14.64 -17.09
CA VAL A 369 8.19 -14.94 -16.33
C VAL A 369 9.40 -14.67 -17.20
N TYR A 370 9.35 -15.00 -18.49
CA TYR A 370 10.38 -14.62 -19.45
C TYR A 370 10.50 -13.10 -19.59
N ILE A 371 9.38 -12.37 -19.72
CA ILE A 371 9.37 -10.90 -19.71
C ILE A 371 10.02 -10.35 -18.43
N ALA A 372 9.71 -10.91 -17.26
CA ALA A 372 10.36 -10.51 -16.01
C ALA A 372 11.88 -10.74 -16.04
N ARG A 373 12.36 -11.85 -16.62
CA ARG A 373 13.80 -12.11 -16.83
C ARG A 373 14.41 -11.09 -17.80
N LEU A 374 13.73 -10.77 -18.89
CA LEU A 374 14.18 -9.74 -19.82
C LEU A 374 14.36 -8.40 -19.10
N THR A 375 13.45 -8.04 -18.18
CA THR A 375 13.57 -6.82 -17.37
C THR A 375 14.86 -6.82 -16.55
N VAL A 376 15.20 -7.95 -15.92
CA VAL A 376 16.48 -8.11 -15.19
C VAL A 376 17.67 -7.89 -16.13
N LEU A 377 17.70 -8.59 -17.26
CA LEU A 377 18.80 -8.55 -18.21
C LEU A 377 19.00 -7.15 -18.82
N ARG A 378 17.89 -6.48 -19.15
CA ARG A 378 17.91 -5.11 -19.67
C ARG A 378 18.52 -4.14 -18.65
N GLU A 379 18.11 -4.23 -17.37
CA GLU A 379 18.65 -3.36 -16.33
C GLU A 379 20.13 -3.64 -16.03
N LEU A 380 20.56 -4.90 -16.08
CA LEU A 380 21.99 -5.25 -15.98
C LEU A 380 22.79 -4.72 -17.17
N LYS A 381 22.32 -4.91 -18.40
CA LYS A 381 22.97 -4.44 -19.63
C LYS A 381 23.06 -2.92 -19.70
N LYS A 382 22.03 -2.19 -19.22
CA LYS A 382 22.07 -0.72 -19.08
C LYS A 382 23.18 -0.29 -18.12
N ALA A 383 23.40 -1.04 -17.04
CA ALA A 383 24.42 -0.73 -16.05
C ALA A 383 25.84 -1.13 -16.49
N ASP A 384 25.97 -2.23 -17.23
CA ASP A 384 27.21 -2.73 -17.79
C ASP A 384 27.01 -3.18 -19.26
N PRO A 385 27.32 -2.30 -20.23
CA PRO A 385 27.19 -2.61 -21.65
C PRO A 385 28.07 -3.79 -22.12
N GLY A 386 29.10 -4.15 -21.34
CA GLY A 386 30.03 -5.23 -21.65
C GLY A 386 29.46 -6.64 -21.48
N ILE A 387 28.30 -6.78 -20.82
CA ILE A 387 27.61 -8.06 -20.68
C ILE A 387 27.23 -8.60 -22.07
N ARG A 388 27.70 -9.80 -22.40
CA ARG A 388 27.36 -10.47 -23.67
C ARG A 388 25.98 -11.10 -23.57
N ILE A 389 25.07 -10.65 -24.43
CA ILE A 389 23.69 -11.14 -24.55
C ILE A 389 23.47 -11.47 -26.04
N SER A 390 22.62 -12.45 -26.34
CA SER A 390 22.28 -12.79 -27.73
C SER A 390 21.59 -11.61 -28.41
N GLU A 391 21.81 -11.46 -29.71
CA GLU A 391 21.19 -10.38 -30.51
C GLU A 391 19.65 -10.47 -30.47
N VAL A 392 19.10 -11.69 -30.36
CA VAL A 392 17.66 -11.94 -30.21
C VAL A 392 17.14 -11.42 -28.87
N ILE A 393 17.82 -11.65 -27.75
CA ILE A 393 17.38 -11.07 -26.46
C ILE A 393 17.52 -9.54 -26.47
N GLU A 394 18.57 -9.00 -27.10
CA GLU A 394 18.69 -7.56 -27.26
C GLU A 394 17.56 -6.97 -28.11
N SER A 395 17.08 -7.68 -29.14
CA SER A 395 15.88 -7.29 -29.88
C SER A 395 14.61 -7.39 -29.01
N HIS A 396 14.52 -8.36 -28.10
CA HIS A 396 13.42 -8.47 -27.14
C HIS A 396 13.37 -7.33 -26.12
N PHE A 397 14.48 -6.61 -25.85
CA PHE A 397 14.41 -5.39 -25.03
C PHE A 397 13.57 -4.30 -25.67
N LEU A 398 13.47 -4.30 -27.01
CA LEU A 398 12.58 -3.42 -27.75
C LEU A 398 11.12 -3.64 -27.33
N PHE A 399 10.71 -4.88 -27.11
CA PHE A 399 9.38 -5.23 -26.63
C PHE A 399 9.12 -4.66 -25.23
N LEU A 400 10.09 -4.72 -24.33
CA LEU A 400 9.96 -4.13 -22.99
C LEU A 400 9.76 -2.61 -23.05
N ASP A 401 10.51 -1.93 -23.92
CA ASP A 401 10.41 -0.47 -24.07
C ASP A 401 9.00 -0.06 -24.56
N ILE A 402 8.36 -0.87 -25.42
CA ILE A 402 6.95 -0.69 -25.79
C ILE A 402 6.03 -0.95 -24.61
N MET A 403 6.26 -2.04 -23.89
CA MET A 403 5.43 -2.44 -22.76
C MET A 403 5.37 -1.40 -21.63
N GLU A 404 6.40 -0.57 -21.53
CA GLU A 404 6.52 0.49 -20.53
C GLU A 404 5.93 1.83 -20.97
N CYS A 405 5.68 2.01 -22.27
CA CYS A 405 4.98 3.20 -22.76
C CYS A 405 3.59 3.27 -22.13
N THR A 406 3.22 4.44 -21.61
CA THR A 406 1.83 4.69 -21.24
C THR A 406 0.96 4.50 -22.47
N GLU A 407 -0.12 3.73 -22.32
CA GLU A 407 -1.17 3.61 -23.33
C GLU A 407 -1.52 5.02 -23.80
N PRO A 408 -1.25 5.38 -25.08
CA PRO A 408 -1.53 6.73 -25.54
C PRO A 408 -3.04 6.98 -25.44
N ASP A 409 -3.44 8.15 -24.94
CA ASP A 409 -4.86 8.53 -24.85
C ASP A 409 -5.55 8.31 -26.20
N GLY A 410 -6.60 7.48 -26.21
CA GLY A 410 -7.37 7.14 -27.41
C GLY A 410 -6.94 5.86 -28.15
N CYS A 411 -5.89 5.15 -27.72
CA CYS A 411 -5.47 3.89 -28.36
C CYS A 411 -6.25 2.64 -27.91
N GLY A 412 -6.82 2.61 -26.69
CA GLY A 412 -7.66 1.51 -26.20
C GLY A 412 -7.07 0.11 -26.46
N ASP A 413 -7.94 -0.81 -26.89
CA ASP A 413 -7.59 -2.19 -27.27
C ASP A 413 -6.55 -2.30 -28.41
N GLY A 414 -6.28 -1.22 -29.16
CA GLY A 414 -5.29 -1.20 -30.24
C GLY A 414 -3.88 -1.54 -29.76
N TYR A 415 -3.53 -1.14 -28.54
CA TYR A 415 -2.24 -1.49 -27.92
C TYR A 415 -2.00 -3.00 -27.82
N ILE A 416 -3.07 -3.78 -27.59
CA ILE A 416 -3.01 -5.24 -27.51
C ILE A 416 -2.65 -5.82 -28.88
N PHE A 417 -3.31 -5.38 -29.95
CA PHE A 417 -3.04 -5.81 -31.33
C PHE A 417 -1.60 -5.48 -31.78
N PHE A 418 -1.04 -4.34 -31.38
CA PHE A 418 0.35 -4.00 -31.68
C PHE A 418 1.36 -4.84 -30.92
N ARG A 419 1.13 -5.06 -29.62
CA ARG A 419 1.96 -5.96 -28.79
C ARG A 419 2.03 -7.33 -29.47
N ASP A 420 0.86 -7.82 -29.86
CA ASP A 420 0.60 -9.09 -30.51
C ASP A 420 1.36 -9.21 -31.85
N ILE A 421 1.21 -8.25 -32.75
CA ILE A 421 1.95 -8.19 -34.03
C ILE A 421 3.47 -8.11 -33.82
N LEU A 422 3.92 -7.34 -32.82
CA LEU A 422 5.34 -7.16 -32.56
C LEU A 422 5.99 -8.39 -31.91
N CYS A 423 5.25 -9.15 -31.08
CA CYS A 423 5.67 -10.48 -30.63
C CYS A 423 5.95 -11.40 -31.83
N GLN A 424 5.02 -11.47 -32.80
CA GLN A 424 5.20 -12.29 -34.01
C GLN A 424 6.44 -11.86 -34.81
N PHE A 425 6.75 -10.56 -34.85
CA PHE A 425 7.91 -10.04 -35.59
C PHE A 425 9.25 -10.31 -34.92
N LEU A 426 9.34 -10.19 -33.59
CA LEU A 426 10.60 -10.37 -32.85
C LEU A 426 11.02 -11.84 -32.74
N GLU A 427 10.07 -12.78 -32.79
CA GLU A 427 10.34 -14.22 -32.73
C GLU A 427 10.87 -14.81 -34.07
N GLU A 428 10.96 -14.02 -35.16
CA GLU A 428 11.52 -14.45 -36.46
C GLU A 428 12.99 -14.01 -36.68
N PRO A 429 13.92 -14.91 -37.09
CA PRO A 429 15.35 -14.61 -37.16
C PRO A 429 15.70 -13.50 -38.16
N SER A 430 16.56 -12.56 -37.76
CA SER A 430 17.04 -11.42 -38.55
C SER A 430 18.56 -11.33 -38.61
N GLY A 431 19.06 -10.58 -39.60
CA GLY A 431 20.47 -10.30 -39.79
C GLY A 431 20.70 -8.90 -40.36
N ASP A 432 21.54 -8.16 -39.64
CA ASP A 432 22.47 -7.09 -40.08
C ASP A 432 22.04 -5.61 -40.23
N LYS A 433 23.09 -4.78 -40.17
CA LYS A 433 23.25 -3.36 -39.82
C LYS A 433 22.70 -2.33 -40.83
N LYS A 434 21.57 -1.68 -40.50
CA LYS A 434 21.23 -0.29 -40.92
C LYS A 434 20.39 0.48 -39.86
N GLU A 435 20.68 0.27 -38.58
CA GLU A 435 19.89 0.81 -37.45
C GLU A 435 20.32 2.21 -36.97
N GLN A 436 21.53 2.66 -37.33
CA GLN A 436 22.18 3.80 -36.66
C GLN A 436 21.67 5.20 -37.06
N ASP A 437 21.25 5.41 -38.31
CA ASP A 437 20.83 6.74 -38.77
C ASP A 437 19.44 7.14 -38.24
N TYR A 438 18.56 6.15 -38.08
CA TYR A 438 17.20 6.36 -37.57
C TYR A 438 17.18 6.51 -36.05
N ARG A 439 18.01 5.77 -35.30
CA ARG A 439 18.19 5.96 -33.84
C ARG A 439 18.52 7.41 -33.48
N ARG A 440 19.17 8.16 -34.38
CA ARG A 440 19.50 9.59 -34.20
C ARG A 440 18.27 10.50 -34.30
N LEU A 441 17.42 10.28 -35.30
CA LEU A 441 16.15 10.99 -35.50
C LEU A 441 15.17 10.71 -34.36
N PHE A 442 15.05 9.44 -34.00
CA PHE A 442 14.20 8.98 -32.92
C PHE A 442 14.70 9.48 -31.54
N GLY A 443 16.01 9.57 -31.36
CA GLY A 443 16.60 10.27 -30.21
C GLY A 443 16.21 11.76 -30.08
N GLN A 444 15.82 12.45 -31.16
CA GLN A 444 15.28 13.82 -31.09
C GLN A 444 13.81 13.83 -30.65
N MET A 445 12.96 13.00 -31.25
CA MET A 445 11.54 12.90 -30.86
C MET A 445 11.37 12.44 -29.39
N LYS A 446 12.27 11.57 -28.90
CA LYS A 446 12.36 11.19 -27.48
C LYS A 446 12.68 12.37 -26.56
N LYS A 447 13.55 13.29 -26.99
CA LYS A 447 13.90 14.49 -26.21
C LYS A 447 12.72 15.47 -26.13
N ASP A 448 11.90 15.50 -27.16
CA ASP A 448 10.71 16.34 -27.24
C ASP A 448 9.53 15.78 -26.42
N SER A 449 9.73 14.64 -25.73
CA SER A 449 8.72 13.98 -24.89
C SER A 449 7.41 13.68 -25.63
N ASP A 450 7.49 13.43 -26.94
CA ASP A 450 6.33 13.05 -27.74
C ASP A 450 5.90 11.63 -27.35
N HIS A 451 4.73 11.49 -26.74
CA HIS A 451 4.19 10.19 -26.32
C HIS A 451 3.94 9.22 -27.50
N ARG A 452 3.89 9.75 -28.75
CA ARG A 452 3.75 8.96 -29.99
C ARG A 452 5.09 8.40 -30.49
N TYR A 453 6.19 8.88 -29.91
CA TYR A 453 7.56 8.55 -30.28
C TYR A 453 7.79 7.04 -30.42
N TRP A 454 7.45 6.30 -29.37
CA TRP A 454 7.73 4.87 -29.31
C TRP A 454 6.87 4.10 -30.31
N PHE A 455 5.57 4.39 -30.38
CA PHE A 455 4.67 3.76 -31.36
C PHE A 455 5.20 3.86 -32.79
N ILE A 456 5.59 5.07 -33.21
CA ILE A 456 6.12 5.36 -34.54
C ILE A 456 7.49 4.68 -34.73
N TYR A 457 8.37 4.75 -33.75
CA TYR A 457 9.70 4.13 -33.77
C TYR A 457 9.64 2.62 -34.01
N HIS A 458 8.72 1.94 -33.32
CA HIS A 458 8.60 0.49 -33.37
C HIS A 458 7.90 -0.03 -34.63
N ILE A 459 6.86 0.66 -35.11
CA ILE A 459 6.25 0.38 -36.42
C ILE A 459 7.31 0.55 -37.52
N TYR A 460 8.06 1.64 -37.48
CA TYR A 460 9.13 1.89 -38.43
C TYR A 460 10.25 0.83 -38.36
N LYS A 461 10.72 0.47 -37.16
CA LYS A 461 11.78 -0.54 -36.98
C LYS A 461 11.34 -1.90 -37.54
N GLY A 462 10.10 -2.32 -37.24
CA GLY A 462 9.51 -3.53 -37.81
C GLY A 462 9.44 -3.47 -39.34
N MET A 463 8.89 -2.39 -39.91
CA MET A 463 8.76 -2.21 -41.37
C MET A 463 10.10 -2.17 -42.11
N ASN A 464 11.11 -1.51 -41.52
CA ASN A 464 12.43 -1.39 -42.11
C ASN A 464 13.18 -2.73 -42.14
N GLU A 465 13.08 -3.54 -41.09
CA GLU A 465 13.64 -4.90 -41.05
C GLU A 465 13.01 -5.82 -42.12
N LEU A 466 11.78 -5.54 -42.56
CA LEU A 466 11.04 -6.32 -43.54
C LEU A 466 11.36 -5.97 -45.00
N LEU A 467 11.46 -4.67 -45.32
CA LEU A 467 11.86 -4.19 -46.65
C LEU A 467 13.21 -4.78 -47.09
N HIS A 468 14.14 -4.91 -46.14
CA HIS A 468 15.49 -5.40 -46.40
C HIS A 468 15.54 -6.92 -46.63
N LYS A 469 14.48 -7.66 -46.28
CA LYS A 469 14.36 -9.12 -46.48
C LYS A 469 13.51 -9.52 -47.70
N LYS A 470 12.99 -8.57 -48.49
CA LYS A 470 12.08 -8.83 -49.64
C LYS A 470 10.89 -9.73 -49.30
N ARG A 471 10.24 -9.51 -48.15
CA ARG A 471 9.07 -10.30 -47.73
C ARG A 471 7.78 -9.51 -48.00
N ASP A 472 7.22 -9.72 -49.21
CA ASP A 472 6.01 -9.04 -49.71
C ASP A 472 4.78 -9.27 -48.82
N ASP A 473 4.73 -10.41 -48.14
CA ASP A 473 3.63 -10.94 -47.35
C ASP A 473 3.23 -10.01 -46.19
N ILE A 474 4.19 -9.29 -45.64
CA ILE A 474 4.02 -8.44 -44.46
C ILE A 474 3.80 -6.98 -44.85
N LEU A 475 4.42 -6.52 -45.95
CA LEU A 475 4.05 -5.24 -46.57
C LEU A 475 2.55 -5.22 -46.87
N ARG A 476 1.98 -6.36 -47.31
CA ARG A 476 0.54 -6.51 -47.50
C ARG A 476 -0.29 -6.39 -46.21
N LYS A 477 0.29 -6.56 -45.01
CA LYS A 477 -0.40 -6.33 -43.71
C LYS A 477 -0.45 -4.86 -43.29
N VAL A 478 0.47 -4.02 -43.77
CA VAL A 478 0.60 -2.60 -43.36
C VAL A 478 -0.61 -1.75 -43.73
N PRO A 479 -1.23 -1.87 -44.93
CA PRO A 479 -2.48 -1.18 -45.24
C PRO A 479 -3.61 -1.47 -44.25
N PHE A 480 -3.57 -2.61 -43.55
CA PHE A 480 -4.57 -2.96 -42.54
C PHE A 480 -4.29 -2.30 -41.17
N LEU A 481 -3.01 -2.12 -40.80
CA LEU A 481 -2.62 -1.33 -39.63
C LEU A 481 -3.08 0.13 -39.73
N PHE A 482 -3.17 0.60 -40.97
CA PHE A 482 -3.44 1.97 -41.35
C PHE A 482 -4.75 2.12 -42.14
N ALA A 483 -5.67 1.14 -42.11
CA ALA A 483 -6.80 1.07 -43.03
C ALA A 483 -7.70 2.32 -43.06
N ASN A 484 -7.72 3.07 -41.95
CA ASN A 484 -8.50 4.30 -41.78
C ASN A 484 -7.68 5.59 -41.94
N THR A 485 -6.40 5.44 -42.26
CA THR A 485 -5.52 6.51 -42.69
C THR A 485 -5.23 6.29 -44.16
N ASN A 486 -5.11 7.32 -44.98
CA ASN A 486 -4.83 7.17 -46.42
C ASN A 486 -3.36 6.73 -46.66
N PHE A 487 -2.90 5.71 -45.94
CA PHE A 487 -1.56 5.19 -45.96
C PHE A 487 -1.33 4.43 -47.25
N ASP A 488 -0.50 5.01 -48.10
CA ASP A 488 -0.03 4.36 -49.30
C ASP A 488 1.23 3.55 -48.98
N ILE A 489 1.18 2.25 -49.27
CA ILE A 489 2.29 1.32 -49.11
C ILE A 489 3.53 1.74 -49.91
N SER A 490 3.35 2.54 -50.97
CA SER A 490 4.45 3.09 -51.77
C SER A 490 5.33 4.05 -50.96
N LEU A 491 4.77 4.71 -49.92
CA LEU A 491 5.48 5.62 -49.03
C LEU A 491 6.63 4.93 -48.30
N VAL A 492 6.53 3.62 -48.08
CA VAL A 492 7.53 2.82 -47.37
C VAL A 492 8.87 2.78 -48.11
N ASN A 493 8.86 3.00 -49.43
CA ASN A 493 10.06 3.04 -50.26
C ASN A 493 10.76 4.42 -50.26
N ASP A 494 10.11 5.46 -49.74
CA ASP A 494 10.65 6.81 -49.61
C ASP A 494 10.61 7.26 -48.14
N THR A 495 11.77 7.18 -47.51
CA THR A 495 11.96 7.55 -46.10
C THR A 495 11.42 8.94 -45.78
N LYS A 496 11.55 9.92 -46.68
CA LYS A 496 11.14 11.30 -46.42
C LYS A 496 9.62 11.42 -46.46
N LEU A 497 8.98 10.83 -47.46
CA LEU A 497 7.52 10.84 -47.57
C LEU A 497 6.85 10.05 -46.44
N LEU A 498 7.44 8.94 -46.01
CA LEU A 498 6.98 8.19 -44.85
C LEU A 498 7.08 9.03 -43.57
N ILE A 499 8.20 9.74 -43.37
CA ILE A 499 8.38 10.65 -42.22
C ILE A 499 7.33 11.77 -42.23
N ASP A 500 7.09 12.39 -43.38
CA ASP A 500 6.11 13.47 -43.49
C ASP A 500 4.68 12.96 -43.30
N HIS A 501 4.36 11.76 -43.77
CA HIS A 501 3.08 11.10 -43.52
C HIS A 501 2.86 10.82 -42.03
N ILE A 502 3.86 10.23 -41.37
CA ILE A 502 3.86 9.93 -39.93
C ILE A 502 3.70 11.20 -39.07
N LYS A 503 4.38 12.29 -39.43
CA LYS A 503 4.26 13.57 -38.71
C LYS A 503 2.87 14.19 -38.81
N ASN A 504 2.18 13.94 -39.92
CA ASN A 504 0.85 14.47 -40.22
C ASN A 504 -0.28 13.49 -39.87
N LEU A 505 0.03 12.34 -39.30
CA LEU A 505 -0.95 11.31 -38.97
C LEU A 505 -1.78 11.77 -37.76
N ASP A 506 -3.09 11.91 -37.95
CA ASP A 506 -4.02 12.11 -36.84
C ASP A 506 -4.32 10.77 -36.18
N PHE A 507 -3.70 10.55 -35.04
CA PHE A 507 -3.85 9.32 -34.26
C PHE A 507 -5.29 9.05 -33.82
N LYS A 508 -6.15 10.07 -33.71
CA LYS A 508 -7.57 9.90 -33.39
C LYS A 508 -8.36 9.27 -34.53
N LEU A 509 -7.84 9.35 -35.76
CA LEU A 509 -8.45 8.76 -36.96
C LEU A 509 -7.95 7.35 -37.25
N ILE A 510 -6.87 6.91 -36.60
CA ILE A 510 -6.44 5.52 -36.69
C ILE A 510 -7.42 4.65 -35.90
N ARG A 511 -8.49 4.19 -36.56
CA ARG A 511 -9.33 3.13 -36.03
C ARG A 511 -8.63 1.79 -36.28
N PHE A 512 -8.38 1.05 -35.21
CA PHE A 512 -7.78 -0.28 -35.27
C PHE A 512 -8.88 -1.31 -35.50
N ILE A 513 -8.80 -2.00 -36.62
CA ILE A 513 -9.77 -3.05 -36.94
C ILE A 513 -9.47 -4.24 -36.03
N LYS A 514 -10.35 -4.51 -35.06
CA LYS A 514 -10.16 -5.59 -34.08
C LYS A 514 -10.57 -6.92 -34.69
N TYR A 515 -9.59 -7.78 -34.95
CA TYR A 515 -9.79 -9.18 -35.30
C TYR A 515 -9.25 -10.05 -34.18
N ASP A 516 -10.12 -10.68 -33.40
CA ASP A 516 -9.72 -11.68 -32.40
C ASP A 516 -10.57 -12.93 -32.51
N VAL A 517 -9.96 -14.06 -32.19
CA VAL A 517 -10.60 -15.37 -32.17
C VAL A 517 -10.46 -15.94 -30.76
N ASP A 518 -11.59 -16.08 -30.08
CA ASP A 518 -11.68 -16.76 -28.79
C ASP A 518 -12.05 -18.23 -29.04
N VAL A 519 -11.16 -19.12 -28.63
CA VAL A 519 -11.30 -20.58 -28.74
C VAL A 519 -10.92 -21.23 -27.43
N PRO A 520 -11.52 -22.38 -27.09
CA PRO A 520 -11.12 -23.11 -25.89
C PRO A 520 -9.66 -23.54 -25.98
N SER A 521 -8.89 -23.31 -24.91
CA SER A 521 -7.49 -23.74 -24.84
C SER A 521 -7.32 -25.26 -24.91
N LYS A 522 -8.37 -26.03 -24.58
CA LYS A 522 -8.34 -27.49 -24.57
C LYS A 522 -9.72 -28.10 -24.88
N VAL A 523 -9.74 -29.12 -25.72
CA VAL A 523 -10.94 -29.88 -26.10
C VAL A 523 -10.72 -31.36 -25.81
N LYS A 524 -11.69 -32.00 -25.16
CA LYS A 524 -11.65 -33.44 -24.83
C LYS A 524 -12.45 -34.22 -25.85
N VAL A 525 -11.81 -35.20 -26.50
CA VAL A 525 -12.41 -35.97 -27.59
C VAL A 525 -12.20 -37.46 -27.35
N CYS A 526 -13.23 -38.28 -27.60
CA CYS A 526 -13.05 -39.74 -27.61
C CYS A 526 -12.24 -40.14 -28.85
N SER A 527 -11.32 -41.09 -28.70
CA SER A 527 -10.50 -41.56 -29.84
C SER A 527 -11.39 -41.94 -31.03
N LYS A 528 -11.05 -41.45 -32.24
CA LYS A 528 -11.82 -41.62 -33.50
C LYS A 528 -13.13 -40.81 -33.63
N MET A 529 -13.47 -39.92 -32.69
CA MET A 529 -14.59 -38.98 -32.85
C MET A 529 -14.12 -37.65 -33.46
N PRO A 530 -15.01 -36.92 -34.18
CA PRO A 530 -14.71 -35.57 -34.65
C PRO A 530 -14.42 -34.61 -33.49
N ILE A 531 -13.48 -33.70 -33.70
CA ILE A 531 -13.16 -32.61 -32.78
C ILE A 531 -14.22 -31.52 -32.97
N ARG A 532 -14.88 -31.11 -31.89
CA ARG A 532 -15.93 -30.07 -31.90
C ARG A 532 -15.62 -28.96 -30.92
N PHE A 533 -15.68 -27.72 -31.38
CA PHE A 533 -15.59 -26.52 -30.54
C PHE A 533 -16.22 -25.31 -31.25
N SER A 534 -16.59 -24.29 -30.48
CA SER A 534 -17.05 -23.02 -31.02
C SER A 534 -15.93 -21.99 -30.95
N ALA A 535 -15.69 -21.28 -32.05
CA ALA A 535 -14.83 -20.11 -32.10
C ALA A 535 -15.70 -18.86 -32.07
N ARG A 536 -15.44 -17.92 -31.16
CA ARG A 536 -16.10 -16.61 -31.18
C ARG A 536 -15.17 -15.62 -31.85
N LEU A 537 -15.66 -14.95 -32.88
CA LEU A 537 -14.90 -13.93 -33.59
C LEU A 537 -15.37 -12.55 -33.14
N THR A 538 -14.40 -11.69 -32.86
CA THR A 538 -14.64 -10.26 -32.77
C THR A 538 -14.31 -9.67 -34.14
N LEU A 539 -15.32 -9.13 -34.83
CA LEU A 539 -15.25 -8.58 -36.18
C LEU A 539 -15.87 -7.17 -36.17
N GLU A 540 -15.34 -6.22 -36.96
CA GLU A 540 -16.02 -4.93 -37.21
C GLU A 540 -16.93 -5.02 -38.44
N ASP A 541 -18.03 -4.26 -38.43
CA ASP A 541 -19.17 -4.36 -39.35
C ASP A 541 -18.83 -4.18 -40.85
N ASP A 542 -17.65 -3.61 -41.17
CA ASP A 542 -17.26 -3.23 -42.54
C ASP A 542 -16.40 -4.27 -43.28
N HIS A 543 -16.01 -5.38 -42.66
CA HIS A 543 -15.09 -6.37 -43.25
C HIS A 543 -15.75 -7.72 -43.53
N ARG A 544 -16.53 -7.80 -44.61
CA ARG A 544 -17.20 -9.03 -45.08
C ARG A 544 -16.29 -10.04 -45.78
N ASP A 545 -15.00 -9.73 -45.93
CA ASP A 545 -14.06 -10.55 -46.72
C ASP A 545 -12.99 -11.29 -45.89
N VAL A 546 -13.21 -11.37 -44.57
CA VAL A 546 -12.34 -12.12 -43.66
C VAL A 546 -12.90 -13.51 -43.37
N HIS A 547 -12.00 -14.44 -43.06
CA HIS A 547 -12.28 -15.86 -42.88
C HIS A 547 -11.57 -16.37 -41.64
N LEU A 548 -12.16 -17.33 -40.93
CA LEU A 548 -11.46 -18.10 -39.92
C LEU A 548 -10.70 -19.25 -40.59
N LYS A 549 -9.37 -19.19 -40.58
CA LYS A 549 -8.49 -20.28 -40.97
C LYS A 549 -8.31 -21.25 -39.81
N VAL A 550 -8.54 -22.53 -40.06
CA VAL A 550 -8.32 -23.62 -39.10
C VAL A 550 -7.40 -24.66 -39.74
N TRP A 551 -6.32 -25.02 -39.06
CA TRP A 551 -5.36 -25.99 -39.59
C TRP A 551 -4.72 -26.85 -38.51
N SER A 552 -4.08 -27.93 -38.93
CA SER A 552 -3.43 -28.87 -38.04
C SER A 552 -2.23 -29.54 -38.71
N GLY A 553 -1.03 -29.32 -38.16
CA GLY A 553 0.22 -29.79 -38.76
C GLY A 553 0.37 -29.31 -40.21
N ASP A 554 0.78 -30.22 -41.10
CA ASP A 554 1.01 -29.96 -42.52
C ASP A 554 -0.24 -30.15 -43.41
N LYS A 555 -1.42 -30.35 -42.80
CA LYS A 555 -2.67 -30.55 -43.55
C LYS A 555 -3.13 -29.24 -44.19
N GLN A 556 -3.89 -29.36 -45.29
CA GLN A 556 -4.48 -28.18 -45.92
C GLN A 556 -5.42 -27.45 -44.94
N PRO A 557 -5.30 -26.12 -44.81
CA PRO A 557 -6.15 -25.32 -43.96
C PRO A 557 -7.60 -25.31 -44.47
N ILE A 558 -8.54 -25.28 -43.53
CA ILE A 558 -9.97 -25.09 -43.79
C ILE A 558 -10.31 -23.64 -43.48
N TYR A 559 -11.08 -23.00 -44.35
CA TYR A 559 -11.52 -21.62 -44.19
C TYR A 559 -13.02 -21.57 -43.96
N PHE A 560 -13.43 -20.84 -42.93
CA PHE A 560 -14.83 -20.56 -42.63
C PHE A 560 -15.08 -19.07 -42.87
N GLU A 561 -16.20 -18.73 -43.48
CA GLU A 561 -16.64 -17.33 -43.56
C GLU A 561 -16.78 -16.77 -42.15
N ALA A 562 -16.27 -15.56 -41.92
CA ALA A 562 -16.21 -15.03 -40.57
C ALA A 562 -17.59 -14.60 -40.07
N GLU A 563 -18.11 -15.32 -39.07
CA GLU A 563 -19.30 -14.98 -38.30
C GLU A 563 -18.93 -14.74 -36.83
N THR A 564 -19.78 -14.02 -36.09
CA THR A 564 -19.55 -13.75 -34.65
C THR A 564 -19.30 -15.02 -33.83
N VAL A 565 -19.91 -16.15 -34.23
CA VAL A 565 -19.68 -17.48 -33.64
C VAL A 565 -19.66 -18.51 -34.75
N ILE A 566 -18.62 -19.34 -34.80
CA ILE A 566 -18.46 -20.43 -35.76
C ILE A 566 -18.32 -21.75 -35.01
N ASP A 567 -19.22 -22.69 -35.28
CA ASP A 567 -19.12 -24.06 -34.77
C ASP A 567 -18.25 -24.91 -35.70
N ILE A 568 -17.11 -25.34 -35.18
CA ILE A 568 -16.13 -26.12 -35.93
C ILE A 568 -16.29 -27.60 -35.59
N CYS A 569 -16.39 -28.43 -36.64
CA CYS A 569 -16.40 -29.89 -36.52
C CYS A 569 -15.42 -30.48 -37.55
N ILE A 570 -14.25 -30.93 -37.08
CA ILE A 570 -13.18 -31.44 -37.96
C ILE A 570 -12.79 -32.86 -37.54
N LEU A 571 -12.61 -33.74 -38.52
CA LEU A 571 -12.05 -35.07 -38.29
C LEU A 571 -10.52 -34.99 -38.44
N ASP A 572 -9.81 -34.95 -37.33
CA ASP A 572 -8.35 -34.85 -37.30
C ASP A 572 -7.74 -35.79 -36.24
N ASP A 573 -6.55 -36.32 -36.53
CA ASP A 573 -5.76 -37.19 -35.67
C ASP A 573 -4.59 -36.46 -34.99
N SER A 574 -4.46 -35.16 -35.15
CA SER A 574 -3.48 -34.34 -34.44
C SER A 574 -3.78 -34.15 -32.95
N ASN A 575 -2.77 -33.66 -32.22
CA ASN A 575 -2.88 -33.29 -30.79
C ASN A 575 -3.18 -31.80 -30.58
N SER A 576 -3.16 -30.99 -31.65
CA SER A 576 -3.45 -29.56 -31.61
C SER A 576 -4.13 -29.12 -32.91
N ILE A 577 -4.99 -28.11 -32.80
CA ILE A 577 -5.56 -27.37 -33.92
C ILE A 577 -5.18 -25.90 -33.74
N HIS A 578 -4.87 -25.21 -34.82
CA HIS A 578 -4.57 -23.79 -34.83
C HIS A 578 -5.70 -23.03 -35.54
N CYS A 579 -6.04 -21.85 -35.02
CA CYS A 579 -7.12 -21.00 -35.51
C CYS A 579 -6.62 -19.56 -35.65
N SER A 580 -6.89 -18.91 -36.78
CA SER A 580 -6.62 -17.48 -36.95
C SER A 580 -7.59 -16.85 -37.94
N ILE A 581 -7.96 -15.58 -37.72
CA ILE A 581 -8.67 -14.78 -38.73
C ILE A 581 -7.67 -14.40 -39.82
N VAL A 582 -8.08 -14.57 -41.07
CA VAL A 582 -7.30 -14.27 -42.26
C VAL A 582 -8.14 -13.55 -43.30
N LYS A 583 -7.49 -12.91 -44.26
CA LYS A 583 -8.10 -12.43 -45.49
C LYS A 583 -7.53 -13.19 -46.67
N LEU A 584 -8.39 -13.69 -47.55
CA LEU A 584 -7.96 -14.49 -48.69
C LEU A 584 -7.46 -13.57 -49.81
N PHE A 585 -6.23 -13.77 -50.27
CA PHE A 585 -5.68 -13.14 -51.47
C PHE A 585 -5.33 -14.22 -52.51
N PRO A 586 -5.30 -13.89 -53.81
CA PRO A 586 -4.89 -14.85 -54.84
C PRO A 586 -3.49 -15.39 -54.57
N GLY A 587 -3.40 -16.69 -54.25
CA GLY A 587 -2.15 -17.41 -54.02
C GLY A 587 -1.61 -17.39 -52.58
N GLN A 588 -2.20 -16.64 -51.65
CA GLN A 588 -1.77 -16.60 -50.24
C GLN A 588 -2.86 -15.99 -49.35
N ASP A 589 -2.96 -16.43 -48.10
CA ASP A 589 -3.81 -15.78 -47.09
C ASP A 589 -3.02 -14.80 -46.22
N ILE A 590 -3.65 -13.68 -45.86
CA ILE A 590 -3.08 -12.68 -44.96
C ILE A 590 -3.67 -12.90 -43.58
N GLN A 591 -2.85 -13.37 -42.65
CA GLN A 591 -3.27 -13.54 -41.27
C GLN A 591 -3.47 -12.20 -40.56
N LEU A 592 -4.68 -11.99 -40.04
CA LEU A 592 -5.18 -10.77 -39.40
C LEU A 592 -5.32 -10.89 -37.88
N SER A 593 -5.41 -12.10 -37.32
CA SER A 593 -5.37 -12.32 -35.87
C SER A 593 -4.23 -13.27 -35.46
N HIS A 594 -3.96 -13.36 -34.16
CA HIS A 594 -3.08 -14.40 -33.63
C HIS A 594 -3.58 -15.81 -33.95
N ALA A 595 -2.63 -16.71 -34.15
CA ALA A 595 -2.91 -18.13 -34.20
C ALA A 595 -3.16 -18.63 -32.78
N LYS A 596 -4.40 -18.97 -32.45
CA LYS A 596 -4.74 -19.62 -31.20
C LYS A 596 -4.62 -21.12 -31.35
N THR A 597 -4.05 -21.78 -30.34
CA THR A 597 -3.88 -23.23 -30.34
C THR A 597 -4.89 -23.88 -29.41
N VAL A 598 -5.64 -24.84 -29.95
CA VAL A 598 -6.60 -25.68 -29.24
C VAL A 598 -5.97 -27.05 -29.03
N TRP A 599 -5.67 -27.40 -27.78
CA TRP A 599 -5.08 -28.71 -27.45
C TRP A 599 -6.12 -29.82 -27.38
N ILE A 600 -5.86 -30.96 -28.02
CA ILE A 600 -6.79 -32.08 -28.11
C ILE A 600 -6.40 -33.18 -27.12
N GLU A 601 -7.24 -33.37 -26.11
CA GLU A 601 -7.08 -34.46 -25.14
C GLU A 601 -7.92 -35.66 -25.56
N LYS A 602 -7.23 -36.65 -26.13
CA LYS A 602 -7.87 -37.90 -26.55
C LYS A 602 -8.07 -38.82 -25.37
N LYS A 603 -9.34 -39.06 -25.03
CA LYS A 603 -9.70 -40.11 -24.08
C LYS A 603 -9.77 -41.45 -24.81
N LYS A 604 -9.22 -42.49 -24.18
CA LYS A 604 -9.54 -43.87 -24.58
C LYS A 604 -11.05 -44.05 -24.44
N PRO A 605 -11.72 -44.68 -25.41
CA PRO A 605 -13.13 -45.01 -25.26
C PRO A 605 -13.28 -45.80 -23.96
N LYS A 606 -14.19 -45.37 -23.07
CA LYS A 606 -14.61 -46.23 -21.96
C LYS A 606 -15.16 -47.51 -22.61
N LYS A 607 -14.65 -48.68 -22.20
CA LYS A 607 -15.04 -49.99 -22.72
C LYS A 607 -16.55 -50.29 -22.63
N ASP A 608 -17.32 -49.45 -21.94
CA ASP A 608 -18.67 -49.78 -21.50
C ASP A 608 -19.79 -48.92 -22.12
N LEU A 609 -19.58 -48.23 -23.25
CA LEU A 609 -20.61 -47.31 -23.77
C LEU A 609 -21.15 -47.54 -25.18
N ILE A 610 -20.85 -48.65 -25.86
CA ILE A 610 -21.73 -49.16 -26.94
C ILE A 610 -21.69 -50.69 -26.97
N PRO A 611 -22.72 -51.41 -26.50
CA PRO A 611 -22.90 -52.81 -26.86
C PRO A 611 -23.23 -52.89 -28.35
N GLY A 612 -22.32 -53.45 -29.17
CA GLY A 612 -22.67 -53.89 -30.53
C GLY A 612 -21.79 -53.50 -31.72
N ILE A 613 -20.64 -52.82 -31.55
CA ILE A 613 -19.79 -52.40 -32.69
C ILE A 613 -18.40 -53.09 -32.70
N ASP A 614 -18.30 -54.32 -32.21
CA ASP A 614 -17.10 -55.17 -32.41
C ASP A 614 -17.26 -56.18 -33.56
N ARG A 615 -18.18 -55.92 -34.50
CA ARG A 615 -18.30 -56.69 -35.75
C ARG A 615 -18.65 -55.79 -36.93
N TYR A 616 -17.68 -55.01 -37.44
CA TYR A 616 -17.55 -54.65 -38.85
C TYR A 616 -16.11 -54.28 -39.17
#